data_AF-A0A496WF68-F1
#
_entry.id   AF-A0A496WF68-F1
#
_cell.length_a   1.000
_cell.length_b   1.000
_cell.length_c   1.000
_cell.angle_alpha   90.00
_cell.angle_beta   90.00
_cell.angle_gamma   90.00
#
_symmetry.space_group_name_H-M   'P 1'
#
loop_
_entity.id
_entity.type
_entity.pdbx_description
1 polymer ?
#
loop_
_entity_poly.entity_id
_entity_poly.type
_entity_poly.pdbx_seq_one_letter_code
_entity_poly.pdbx_strand_id
1 'polypeptide(L)'
;IVDAMLQCHERSTFIPVLANSFANRTAEVEVQHAERENDDSKYNLWKLISLQFDLLTSMTTFPLRLLSIVGGGIALMGFLLSFVLIVTRLIYGSEWAAQGVFTVFAILFIFIGAQLLGMGLLGEYIGRIYNDVRARPRYFVKEIVGEEIEAKTSRKTKTKTKARVSLAKQV
;
A
#
# COMPACT_ATOMS: atom_id res chain seq x y z
N ILE A 1 7.01 -7.30 21.25
CA ILE A 1 7.27 -6.40 20.09
C ILE A 1 8.05 -7.15 19.01
N VAL A 2 9.28 -7.61 19.28
CA VAL A 2 10.09 -8.36 18.29
C VAL A 2 9.34 -9.58 17.74
N ASP A 3 8.75 -10.43 18.59
CA ASP A 3 7.96 -11.58 18.12
C ASP A 3 6.73 -11.20 17.29
N ALA A 4 6.10 -10.07 17.59
CA ALA A 4 4.96 -9.56 16.81
C ALA A 4 5.42 -9.03 15.45
N MET A 5 6.54 -8.31 15.40
CA MET A 5 7.15 -7.85 14.15
C MET A 5 7.61 -9.02 13.28
N LEU A 6 8.11 -10.12 13.87
CA LEU A 6 8.49 -11.34 13.15
C LEU A 6 7.29 -12.07 12.52
N GLN A 7 6.06 -11.82 13.00
CA GLN A 7 4.84 -12.38 12.43
C GLN A 7 4.29 -11.54 11.26
N CYS A 8 4.74 -10.28 11.12
CA CYS A 8 4.38 -9.43 9.98
C CYS A 8 5.14 -9.88 8.73
N HIS A 9 4.40 -10.33 7.71
CA HIS A 9 4.96 -10.80 6.43
C HIS A 9 5.03 -9.69 5.37
N GLU A 10 4.93 -8.43 5.77
CA GLU A 10 4.94 -7.27 4.88
C GLU A 10 6.30 -7.10 4.18
N ARG A 11 6.32 -7.03 2.85
CA ARG A 11 7.58 -6.83 2.11
C ARG A 11 8.16 -5.43 2.27
N SER A 12 7.31 -4.42 2.22
CA SER A 12 7.68 -3.01 2.32
C SER A 12 7.78 -2.59 3.79
N THR A 13 8.79 -3.10 4.49
CA THR A 13 8.95 -2.83 5.92
C THR A 13 9.77 -1.57 6.13
N PHE A 14 9.10 -0.45 6.42
CA PHE A 14 9.77 0.65 7.10
C PHE A 14 9.86 0.30 8.59
N ILE A 15 10.96 -0.34 8.99
CA ILE A 15 11.15 -0.91 10.35
C ILE A 15 10.78 0.08 11.47
N PRO A 16 11.15 1.38 11.41
CA PRO A 16 10.78 2.34 12.45
C PRO A 16 9.27 2.50 12.62
N VAL A 17 8.51 2.56 11.51
CA VAL A 17 7.05 2.71 11.54
C VAL A 17 6.39 1.46 12.09
N LEU A 18 6.84 0.28 11.64
CA LEU A 18 6.32 -0.99 12.14
C LEU A 18 6.61 -1.16 13.64
N ALA A 19 7.83 -0.84 14.06
CA ALA A 19 8.22 -0.90 15.47
C ALA A 19 7.38 0.03 16.33
N ASN A 20 7.12 1.26 15.88
CA ASN A 20 6.31 2.23 16.59
C ASN A 20 4.83 1.82 16.70
N SER A 21 4.28 1.17 15.66
CA SER A 21 2.90 0.65 15.67
C SER A 21 2.65 -0.40 16.78
N PHE A 22 3.66 -1.23 17.07
CA PHE A 22 3.57 -2.24 18.14
C PHE A 22 4.18 -1.78 19.48
N ALA A 23 4.80 -0.61 19.52
CA ALA A 23 5.43 -0.09 20.73
C ALA A 23 4.39 0.53 21.65
N ASN A 24 4.38 0.13 22.92
CA ASN A 24 3.48 0.69 23.93
C ASN A 24 4.05 1.97 24.57
N ARG A 25 5.39 2.13 24.56
CA ARG A 25 6.09 3.30 25.08
C ARG A 25 7.30 3.60 24.23
N THR A 26 7.32 4.75 23.60
CA THR A 26 8.42 5.28 22.80
C THR A 26 9.07 6.46 23.50
N ALA A 27 10.38 6.56 23.37
CA ALA A 27 11.18 7.68 23.87
C ALA A 27 12.20 8.03 22.78
N GLU A 28 12.43 9.32 22.60
CA GLU A 28 13.45 9.82 21.67
C GLU A 28 14.74 10.02 22.44
N VAL A 29 15.85 9.53 21.89
CA VAL A 29 17.18 9.73 22.44
C VAL A 29 17.94 10.60 21.45
N GLU A 30 18.35 11.78 21.89
CA GLU A 30 19.13 12.68 21.06
C GLU A 30 20.53 12.09 20.86
N VAL A 31 20.94 11.95 19.60
CA VAL A 31 22.24 11.43 19.22
C VAL A 31 22.93 12.49 18.38
N GLN A 32 24.12 12.90 18.79
CA GLN A 32 24.92 13.84 18.00
C GLN A 32 25.38 13.14 16.72
N HIS A 33 25.08 13.74 15.58
CA HIS A 33 25.53 13.28 14.28
C HIS A 33 26.80 14.05 13.92
N ALA A 34 27.88 13.34 13.64
CA ALA A 34 29.10 13.95 13.14
C ALA A 34 28.87 14.54 11.73
N GLU A 35 29.53 15.65 11.44
CA GLU A 35 29.50 16.27 10.13
C GLU A 35 30.12 15.32 9.09
N ARG A 36 29.51 15.20 7.91
CA ARG A 36 29.98 14.26 6.89
C ARG A 36 31.25 14.82 6.24
N GLU A 37 32.39 14.13 6.42
CA GLU A 37 33.67 14.58 5.86
C GLU A 37 33.84 14.33 4.35
N ASN A 38 33.14 13.34 3.77
CA ASN A 38 33.24 13.01 2.34
C ASN A 38 31.99 12.25 1.88
N ASP A 39 31.04 12.93 1.23
CA ASP A 39 30.13 12.39 0.21
C ASP A 39 29.10 13.48 -0.16
N ASP A 40 28.71 13.55 -1.42
CA ASP A 40 27.52 14.29 -1.82
C ASP A 40 26.27 13.61 -1.26
N SER A 41 25.26 14.41 -0.93
CA SER A 41 23.96 13.89 -0.47
C SER A 41 23.38 12.90 -1.47
N LYS A 42 23.24 11.63 -1.07
CA LYS A 42 22.52 10.61 -1.87
C LYS A 42 21.01 10.85 -1.95
N TYR A 43 20.52 11.90 -1.30
CA TYR A 43 19.11 12.31 -1.29
C TYR A 43 18.86 13.38 -2.35
N ASN A 44 18.41 12.94 -3.52
CA ASN A 44 17.87 13.83 -4.55
C ASN A 44 16.40 14.14 -4.23
N LEU A 45 15.93 15.38 -4.41
CA LEU A 45 14.56 15.82 -4.08
C LEU A 45 13.49 14.89 -4.68
N TRP A 46 13.69 14.45 -5.92
CA TRP A 46 12.80 13.49 -6.60
C TRP A 46 12.71 12.14 -5.89
N LYS A 47 13.82 11.67 -5.32
CA LYS A 47 13.89 10.41 -4.60
C LYS A 47 13.18 10.49 -3.24
N LEU A 48 13.24 11.66 -2.59
CA LEU A 48 12.46 11.93 -1.36
C LEU A 48 10.95 11.94 -1.65
N ILE A 49 10.51 12.59 -2.73
CA ILE A 49 9.10 12.63 -3.11
C ILE A 49 8.59 11.22 -3.44
N SER A 50 9.33 10.47 -4.25
CA SER A 50 9.01 9.06 -4.55
C SER A 50 8.91 8.22 -3.27
N LEU A 51 9.86 8.38 -2.34
CA LEU A 51 9.86 7.67 -1.07
C LEU A 51 8.61 7.99 -0.23
N GLN A 52 8.18 9.24 -0.20
CA GLN A 52 6.96 9.65 0.51
C GLN A 52 5.69 9.06 -0.12
N PHE A 53 5.61 9.01 -1.46
CA PHE A 53 4.50 8.35 -2.15
C PHE A 53 4.49 6.84 -1.91
N ASP A 54 5.66 6.19 -1.92
CA ASP A 54 5.79 4.77 -1.58
C ASP A 54 5.35 4.47 -0.14
N LEU A 55 5.72 5.33 0.81
CA LEU A 55 5.30 5.24 2.21
C LEU A 55 3.80 5.43 2.38
N LEU A 56 3.22 6.47 1.76
CA LEU A 56 1.78 6.72 1.80
C LEU A 56 1.00 5.54 1.20
N THR A 57 1.39 5.06 0.02
CA THR A 57 0.68 3.98 -0.67
C THR A 57 0.84 2.62 0.03
N SER A 58 1.97 2.38 0.71
CA SER A 58 2.21 1.11 1.43
C SER A 58 1.53 1.03 2.80
N MET A 59 1.36 2.16 3.49
CA MET A 59 0.84 2.18 4.87
C MET A 59 -0.63 2.63 4.95
N THR A 60 -1.21 3.18 3.88
CA THR A 60 -2.61 3.62 3.88
C THR A 60 -3.34 3.39 2.56
N THR A 61 -4.65 3.14 2.66
CA THR A 61 -5.59 3.09 1.52
C THR A 61 -6.19 4.46 1.21
N PHE A 62 -5.70 5.52 1.87
CA PHE A 62 -6.19 6.89 1.71
C PHE A 62 -6.19 7.39 0.25
N PRO A 63 -5.11 7.22 -0.56
CA PRO A 63 -5.13 7.68 -1.95
C PRO A 63 -6.22 7.02 -2.80
N LEU A 64 -6.43 5.71 -2.61
CA LEU A 64 -7.47 4.96 -3.30
C LEU A 64 -8.88 5.39 -2.87
N ARG A 65 -9.06 5.68 -1.57
CA ARG A 65 -10.33 6.18 -1.03
C ARG A 65 -10.64 7.60 -1.50
N LEU A 66 -9.65 8.48 -1.56
CA LEU A 66 -9.79 9.83 -2.11
C LEU A 66 -10.22 9.78 -3.58
N LEU A 67 -9.55 8.94 -4.38
CA LEU A 67 -9.91 8.73 -5.78
C LEU A 67 -11.35 8.23 -5.92
N SER A 68 -11.81 7.35 -5.04
CA SER A 68 -13.19 6.84 -5.04
C SER A 68 -14.22 7.96 -4.75
N ILE A 69 -13.92 8.85 -3.81
CA ILE A 69 -14.80 9.99 -3.48
C ILE A 69 -14.84 10.98 -4.65
N VAL A 70 -13.67 11.32 -5.21
CA VAL A 70 -13.56 12.22 -6.37
C VAL A 70 -14.28 11.61 -7.58
N GLY A 71 -14.06 10.32 -7.87
CA GLY A 71 -14.75 9.60 -8.94
C GLY A 71 -16.27 9.56 -8.75
N GLY A 72 -16.74 9.39 -7.52
CA GLY A 72 -18.17 9.48 -7.18
C GLY A 72 -18.75 10.88 -7.46
N GLY A 73 -18.02 11.94 -7.10
CA GLY A 73 -18.41 13.32 -7.40
C GLY A 73 -18.48 13.58 -8.92
N ILE A 74 -17.47 13.12 -9.64
CA ILE A 74 -17.40 13.19 -11.11
C ILE A 74 -18.59 12.44 -11.76
N ALA A 75 -18.94 11.25 -11.25
CA ALA A 75 -20.08 10.49 -11.73
C ALA A 75 -21.42 11.22 -11.48
N LEU A 76 -21.59 11.83 -10.31
CA LEU A 76 -22.79 12.60 -9.98
C LEU A 76 -22.93 13.85 -10.86
N MET A 77 -21.84 14.58 -11.10
CA MET A 77 -21.83 15.70 -12.06
C MET A 77 -22.14 15.23 -13.49
N GLY A 78 -21.57 14.09 -13.91
CA GLY A 78 -21.87 13.49 -15.21
C GLY A 78 -23.34 13.10 -15.37
N PHE A 79 -23.96 12.56 -14.31
CA PHE A 79 -25.38 12.21 -14.31
C PHE A 79 -26.27 13.45 -14.41
N LEU A 80 -25.99 14.51 -13.63
CA LEU A 80 -26.72 15.77 -13.72
C LEU A 80 -26.58 16.42 -15.09
N LEU A 81 -25.37 16.45 -15.65
CA LEU A 81 -25.13 16.98 -16.99
C LEU A 81 -25.87 16.17 -18.06
N SER A 82 -25.87 14.83 -17.97
CA SER A 82 -26.63 13.97 -18.87
C SER A 82 -28.13 14.25 -18.79
N PHE A 83 -28.68 14.41 -17.58
CA PHE A 83 -30.08 14.77 -17.39
C PHE A 83 -30.43 16.11 -18.03
N VAL A 84 -29.60 17.15 -17.82
CA VAL A 84 -29.77 18.46 -18.45
C VAL A 84 -29.76 18.34 -19.99
N LEU A 85 -28.80 17.60 -20.56
CA LEU A 85 -28.71 17.40 -22.00
C LEU A 85 -29.93 16.68 -22.60
N ILE A 86 -30.52 15.74 -21.87
CA ILE A 86 -31.75 15.06 -22.30
C ILE A 86 -32.93 16.04 -22.30
N VAL A 87 -33.08 16.82 -21.23
CA VAL A 87 -34.17 17.80 -21.11
C VAL A 87 -34.06 18.88 -22.19
N THR A 88 -32.87 19.44 -22.41
CA THR A 88 -32.66 20.46 -23.45
C THR A 88 -32.89 19.90 -24.85
N ARG A 89 -32.52 18.63 -25.11
CA ARG A 89 -32.84 17.96 -26.38
C ARG A 89 -34.35 17.85 -26.62
N LEU A 90 -35.15 17.57 -25.59
CA LEU A 90 -36.60 17.48 -25.73
C LEU A 90 -37.27 18.85 -26.00
N ILE A 91 -36.70 19.94 -25.47
CA ILE A 91 -37.25 21.29 -25.63
C ILE A 91 -36.81 21.93 -26.95
N TYR A 92 -35.52 21.87 -27.29
CA TYR A 92 -34.92 22.57 -28.44
C TYR A 92 -34.82 21.72 -29.71
N GLY A 93 -35.20 20.44 -29.66
CA GLY A 93 -35.22 19.53 -30.81
C GLY A 93 -33.87 18.95 -31.20
N SER A 94 -33.85 18.15 -32.29
CA SER A 94 -32.67 17.39 -32.72
C SER A 94 -31.56 18.23 -33.36
N GLU A 95 -31.91 19.35 -34.01
CA GLU A 95 -30.97 20.27 -34.65
C GLU A 95 -30.00 20.88 -33.64
N TRP A 96 -30.50 21.28 -32.46
CA TRP A 96 -29.67 21.80 -31.37
C TRP A 96 -28.70 20.73 -30.82
N ALA A 97 -29.18 19.50 -30.67
CA ALA A 97 -28.36 18.38 -30.19
C ALA A 97 -27.20 18.03 -31.16
N ALA A 98 -27.41 18.20 -32.47
CA ALA A 98 -26.38 17.95 -33.48
C ALA A 98 -25.19 18.93 -33.40
N GLN A 99 -25.43 20.17 -32.94
CA GLN A 99 -24.36 21.16 -32.75
C GLN A 99 -23.52 20.90 -31.49
N GLY A 100 -24.07 20.18 -30.50
CA GLY A 100 -23.39 19.83 -29.25
C GLY A 100 -22.41 18.66 -29.34
N VAL A 101 -22.23 18.04 -30.51
CA VAL A 101 -21.42 16.81 -30.64
C VAL A 101 -19.97 17.02 -30.21
N PHE A 102 -19.37 18.16 -30.55
CA PHE A 102 -17.99 18.48 -30.16
C PHE A 102 -17.81 18.62 -28.65
N THR A 103 -18.77 19.25 -27.95
CA THR A 103 -18.69 19.41 -26.49
C THR A 103 -18.86 18.08 -25.77
N VAL A 104 -19.73 17.20 -26.27
CA VAL A 104 -19.90 15.84 -25.74
C VAL A 104 -18.62 15.02 -25.90
N PHE A 105 -17.95 15.08 -27.06
CA PHE A 105 -16.66 14.38 -27.24
C PHE A 105 -15.55 14.94 -26.35
N ALA A 106 -15.45 16.26 -26.20
CA ALA A 106 -14.47 16.87 -25.31
C ALA A 106 -14.65 16.39 -23.86
N ILE A 107 -15.89 16.38 -23.38
CA ILE A 107 -16.24 15.88 -22.05
C ILE A 107 -15.92 14.38 -21.95
N LEU A 108 -16.34 13.58 -22.92
CA LEU A 108 -16.09 12.13 -22.97
C LEU A 108 -14.59 11.81 -22.81
N PHE A 109 -13.72 12.49 -23.57
CA PHE A 109 -12.28 12.25 -23.48
C PHE A 109 -11.69 12.63 -22.12
N ILE A 110 -12.19 13.69 -21.48
CA ILE A 110 -11.79 14.04 -20.11
C ILE A 110 -12.16 12.93 -19.13
N PHE A 111 -13.39 12.42 -19.20
CA PHE A 111 -13.84 11.32 -18.33
C PHE A 111 -13.03 10.03 -18.58
N ILE A 112 -12.77 9.67 -19.83
CA ILE A 112 -11.96 8.51 -20.19
C ILE A 112 -10.53 8.68 -19.66
N GLY A 113 -9.92 9.85 -19.83
CA GLY A 113 -8.59 10.15 -19.30
C GLY A 113 -8.52 10.01 -17.78
N ALA A 114 -9.50 10.57 -17.07
CA ALA A 114 -9.61 10.43 -15.61
C ALA A 114 -9.78 8.96 -15.18
N GLN A 115 -10.55 8.16 -15.92
CA GLN A 115 -10.74 6.75 -15.63
C GLN A 115 -9.47 5.92 -15.88
N LEU A 116 -8.70 6.22 -16.93
CA LEU A 116 -7.40 5.59 -17.18
C LEU A 116 -6.39 5.91 -16.08
N LEU A 117 -6.35 7.16 -15.58
CA LEU A 117 -5.55 7.52 -14.41
C LEU A 117 -5.96 6.70 -13.18
N GLY A 118 -7.26 6.56 -12.96
CA GLY A 118 -7.78 5.74 -11.87
C GLY A 118 -7.41 4.26 -11.99
N MET A 119 -7.46 3.70 -13.21
CA MET A 119 -7.01 2.34 -13.47
C MET A 119 -5.50 2.17 -13.28
N GLY A 120 -4.70 3.18 -13.63
CA GLY A 120 -3.26 3.18 -13.38
C GLY A 120 -2.92 3.08 -11.89
N LEU A 121 -3.58 3.90 -11.06
CA LEU A 121 -3.41 3.86 -9.60
C LEU A 121 -3.87 2.51 -9.04
N LEU A 122 -5.03 2.00 -9.48
CA LEU A 122 -5.52 0.68 -9.08
C LEU A 122 -4.54 -0.45 -9.46
N GLY A 123 -3.90 -0.35 -10.63
CA GLY A 123 -2.84 -1.24 -11.06
C GLY A 123 -1.63 -1.24 -10.13
N GLU A 124 -1.23 -0.08 -9.60
CA GLU A 124 -0.14 0.02 -8.61
C GLU A 124 -0.50 -0.73 -7.31
N TYR A 125 -1.72 -0.53 -6.80
CA TYR A 125 -2.18 -1.24 -5.60
C TYR A 125 -2.29 -2.76 -5.83
N ILE A 126 -2.83 -3.20 -6.97
CA ILE A 126 -2.88 -4.62 -7.32
C ILE A 126 -1.46 -5.18 -7.45
N GLY A 127 -0.53 -4.44 -8.06
CA GLY A 127 0.87 -4.84 -8.16
C GLY A 127 1.52 -5.05 -6.79
N ARG A 128 1.22 -4.18 -5.81
CA ARG A 128 1.69 -4.35 -4.42
C ARG A 128 1.07 -5.59 -3.76
N ILE A 129 -0.24 -5.78 -3.89
CA ILE A 129 -0.93 -6.99 -3.37
C ILE A 129 -0.35 -8.26 -4.01
N TYR A 130 -0.17 -8.27 -5.33
CA TYR A 130 0.43 -9.39 -6.05
C TYR A 130 1.84 -9.67 -5.54
N ASN A 131 2.63 -8.61 -5.34
CA ASN A 131 3.94 -8.76 -4.73
C ASN A 131 3.81 -9.38 -3.35
N ASP A 132 2.97 -8.92 -2.43
CA ASP A 132 2.85 -9.51 -1.10
C ASP A 132 2.41 -10.99 -1.14
N VAL A 133 1.40 -11.33 -1.94
CA VAL A 133 0.87 -12.70 -2.09
C VAL A 133 1.90 -13.68 -2.67
N ARG A 134 2.80 -13.22 -3.54
CA ARG A 134 3.81 -14.09 -4.18
C ARG A 134 4.77 -14.77 -3.19
N ALA A 135 4.75 -14.37 -1.91
CA ALA A 135 5.47 -14.94 -0.77
C ALA A 135 6.94 -15.39 -1.02
N ARG A 136 7.65 -14.81 -2.00
CA ARG A 136 9.05 -15.18 -2.25
C ARG A 136 9.90 -14.85 -1.04
N PRO A 137 10.74 -15.78 -0.55
CA PRO A 137 11.59 -15.55 0.62
C PRO A 137 12.52 -14.35 0.37
N ARG A 138 12.66 -13.49 1.38
CA ARG A 138 13.40 -12.21 1.27
C ARG A 138 14.90 -12.41 1.04
N TYR A 139 15.43 -13.51 1.53
CA TYR A 139 16.84 -13.87 1.42
C TYR A 139 16.98 -15.38 1.41
N PHE A 140 18.08 -15.84 0.82
CA PHE A 140 18.54 -17.22 0.95
C PHE A 140 19.85 -17.17 1.76
N VAL A 141 19.91 -17.96 2.82
CA VAL A 141 21.14 -18.08 3.63
C VAL A 141 22.11 -18.94 2.84
N LYS A 142 23.24 -18.35 2.43
CA LYS A 142 24.28 -19.05 1.65
C LYS A 142 25.19 -19.89 2.54
N GLU A 143 25.57 -19.35 3.69
CA GLU A 143 26.48 -19.99 4.64
C GLU A 143 26.26 -19.35 6.02
N ILE A 144 26.36 -20.14 7.09
CA ILE A 144 26.30 -19.66 8.47
C ILE A 144 27.68 -19.88 9.06
N VAL A 145 28.39 -18.80 9.39
CA VAL A 145 29.73 -18.85 9.99
C VAL A 145 29.62 -18.41 11.45
N GLY A 146 29.82 -19.35 12.38
CA GLY A 146 29.73 -19.13 13.83
C GLY A 146 29.39 -20.42 14.59
N GLU A 147 29.64 -20.45 15.90
CA GLU A 147 29.18 -21.54 16.76
C GLU A 147 27.65 -21.62 16.75
N GLU A 148 27.12 -22.82 16.53
CA GLU A 148 25.69 -23.09 16.75
C GLU A 148 25.34 -22.70 18.18
N ILE A 149 24.67 -21.57 18.36
CA ILE A 149 23.88 -21.35 19.58
C ILE A 149 22.71 -22.32 19.45
N GLU A 150 22.94 -23.55 19.93
CA GLU A 150 21.96 -24.63 19.98
C GLU A 150 20.60 -24.07 20.41
N ALA A 151 19.61 -24.39 19.60
CA ALA A 151 18.21 -24.04 19.73
C ALA A 151 17.61 -24.43 21.11
N LYS A 152 17.86 -23.63 22.16
CA LYS A 152 17.19 -23.76 23.47
C LYS A 152 15.68 -23.46 23.39
N THR A 153 15.18 -22.91 22.28
CA THR A 153 13.74 -22.63 22.09
C THR A 153 12.96 -23.81 21.47
N SER A 154 13.59 -24.69 20.68
CA SER A 154 12.88 -25.83 20.05
C SER A 154 12.62 -26.99 21.03
N ARG A 155 13.44 -27.13 22.10
CA ARG A 155 13.24 -28.18 23.13
C ARG A 155 12.01 -27.94 24.02
N LYS A 156 11.59 -26.70 24.29
CA LYS A 156 10.40 -26.47 25.16
C LYS A 156 9.09 -26.88 24.49
N THR A 157 8.95 -26.72 23.18
CA THR A 157 7.71 -27.08 22.46
C THR A 157 7.61 -28.59 22.22
N LYS A 158 8.70 -29.27 21.84
CA LYS A 158 8.68 -30.74 21.66
C LYS A 158 8.51 -31.51 22.98
N THR A 159 8.99 -30.97 24.11
CA THR A 159 8.85 -31.65 25.42
C THR A 159 7.44 -31.52 26.00
N LYS A 160 6.78 -30.35 25.86
CA LYS A 160 5.37 -30.19 26.30
C LYS A 160 4.40 -31.04 25.48
N THR A 161 4.62 -31.20 24.17
CA THR A 161 3.76 -32.05 23.33
C THR A 161 3.96 -33.54 23.63
N LYS A 162 5.20 -34.01 23.86
CA LYS A 162 5.43 -35.41 24.28
C LYS A 162 4.88 -35.73 25.68
N ALA A 163 5.01 -34.81 26.64
CA ALA A 163 4.48 -35.01 27.99
C ALA A 163 2.94 -35.05 28.03
N ARG A 164 2.25 -34.25 27.20
CA ARG A 164 0.78 -34.31 27.08
C ARG A 164 0.29 -35.60 26.40
N VAL A 165 1.04 -36.12 25.43
CA VAL A 165 0.68 -37.37 24.73
C VAL A 165 0.97 -38.61 25.60
N SER A 166 1.97 -38.60 26.49
CA SER A 166 2.21 -39.74 27.40
C SER A 166 1.19 -39.80 28.54
N LEU A 167 0.75 -38.65 29.07
CA LEU A 167 -0.30 -38.59 30.09
C LEU A 167 -1.68 -39.00 29.55
N ALA A 168 -1.97 -38.75 28.27
CA ALA A 168 -3.21 -39.19 27.61
C ALA A 168 -3.23 -40.68 27.22
N LYS A 169 -2.13 -41.41 27.42
CA LYS A 169 -1.99 -42.85 27.09
C LYS A 169 -1.92 -43.74 28.34
N GLN A 170 -2.06 -43.16 29.53
CA GLN A 170 -2.06 -43.86 30.83
C GLN A 170 -3.42 -43.79 31.55
N VAL A 171 -4.49 -43.38 30.84
CA VAL A 171 -5.90 -43.50 31.25
C VAL A 171 -6.63 -44.23 30.13
#